data_AF-A0AAJ3FBS6-F1
#
_entry.id   AF-A0AAJ3FBS6-F1
#
_cell.length_a   1.000
_cell.length_b   1.000
_cell.length_c   1.000
_cell.angle_alpha   90.00
_cell.angle_beta   90.00
_cell.angle_gamma   90.00
#
_symmetry.space_group_name_H-M   'P 1'
#
loop_
_entity.id
_entity.type
_entity.pdbx_description
1 polymer ?
#
loop_
_entity_poly.entity_id
_entity_poly.type
_entity_poly.pdbx_seq_one_letter_code
_entity_poly.pdbx_strand_id
1 'polypeptide(L)'
;MMMENRHMKKIRKVIKFLSKKLNILQEKVNMLYVAISILVVVAIGALIGSCWMPESYNDVKNIVVGLSTGIITSALVTVYIENINARMDKKRKVRYKQMLLNPLYMSIDRLYKRLILNINEYRVREEYVGYYFLPIKETKEISEFFDSLRNIDFEKIEDEKKDKNFKNLMDIPMIYYNEILSQYKGIPFESLVLDNIISQEEYEAMKHFDIVNECARLFELVSRGQMERQDEYRTKIQLMHGMTIFINRMMRIFDQIVKSAKIDNEWIKNYLDDIWYHEVYVNSEEYVERCMEEMESRAQYYDEHPELIDAYEEDEEEDQLYKKINTAIWSCDVETIKKCFPEIDKNNKGIQSMLTWKLAKDVMKDKQLRRMYYEKYGEKYKVKKEKRWWERG
;
A
#
# COMPACT_ATOMS: atom_id res chain seq x y z
N MET A 1 25.91 -49.52 -50.42
CA MET A 1 25.76 -48.08 -50.73
C MET A 1 24.60 -47.35 -50.00
N MET A 2 23.56 -48.01 -49.45
CA MET A 2 22.45 -47.31 -48.77
C MET A 2 22.66 -46.96 -47.28
N MET A 3 23.64 -47.55 -46.57
CA MET A 3 23.86 -47.28 -45.13
C MET A 3 24.65 -46.00 -44.84
N GLU A 4 25.54 -45.58 -45.74
CA GLU A 4 26.37 -44.37 -45.61
C GLU A 4 25.52 -43.08 -45.58
N ASN A 5 24.41 -43.09 -46.32
CA ASN A 5 23.54 -41.93 -46.49
C ASN A 5 22.65 -41.65 -45.25
N ARG A 6 22.40 -42.64 -44.39
CA ARG A 6 21.66 -42.45 -43.12
C ARG A 6 22.53 -41.83 -42.02
N HIS A 7 23.79 -42.24 -41.90
CA HIS A 7 24.72 -41.65 -40.93
C HIS A 7 25.04 -40.20 -41.27
N MET A 8 25.31 -39.89 -42.54
CA MET A 8 25.53 -38.52 -43.00
C MET A 8 24.31 -37.60 -42.77
N LYS A 9 23.08 -38.12 -42.93
CA LYS A 9 21.85 -37.37 -42.59
C LYS A 9 21.68 -37.14 -41.09
N LYS A 10 22.02 -38.10 -40.23
CA LYS A 10 22.00 -37.92 -38.77
C LYS A 10 23.05 -36.89 -38.32
N ILE A 11 24.27 -36.97 -38.85
CA ILE A 11 25.35 -36.02 -38.56
C ILE A 11 24.95 -34.60 -39.00
N ARG A 12 24.41 -34.42 -40.21
CA ARG A 12 23.89 -33.11 -40.65
C ARG A 12 22.78 -32.57 -39.75
N LYS A 13 21.87 -33.42 -39.25
CA LYS A 13 20.82 -32.98 -38.31
C LYS A 13 21.40 -32.50 -36.97
N VAL A 14 22.39 -33.22 -36.43
CA VAL A 14 23.07 -32.85 -35.18
C VAL A 14 23.85 -31.54 -35.35
N ILE A 15 24.59 -31.38 -36.45
CA ILE A 15 25.30 -30.13 -36.77
C ILE A 15 24.32 -28.98 -36.93
N LYS A 16 23.18 -29.17 -37.62
CA LYS A 16 22.17 -28.13 -37.79
C LYS A 16 21.51 -27.74 -36.45
N PHE A 17 21.26 -28.71 -35.57
CA PHE A 17 20.74 -28.47 -34.23
C PHE A 17 21.74 -27.73 -33.34
N LEU A 18 23.02 -28.11 -33.37
CA LEU A 18 24.10 -27.43 -32.67
C LEU A 18 24.30 -26.00 -33.18
N SER A 19 24.28 -25.79 -34.50
CA SER A 19 24.38 -24.45 -35.10
C SER A 19 23.22 -23.55 -34.70
N LYS A 20 22.00 -24.09 -34.60
CA LYS A 20 20.83 -23.33 -34.17
C LYS A 20 20.91 -22.95 -32.69
N LYS A 21 21.40 -23.85 -31.82
CA LYS A 21 21.67 -23.55 -30.41
C LYS A 21 22.81 -22.55 -30.22
N LEU A 22 23.86 -22.63 -31.04
CA LEU A 22 24.98 -21.68 -31.05
C LEU A 22 24.53 -20.28 -31.49
N ASN A 23 23.68 -20.17 -32.50
CA ASN A 23 23.13 -18.88 -32.95
C ASN A 23 22.23 -18.24 -31.88
N ILE A 24 21.42 -19.04 -31.16
CA ILE A 24 20.59 -18.55 -30.04
C ILE A 24 21.47 -18.11 -28.85
N LEU A 25 22.63 -18.75 -28.66
CA LEU A 25 23.63 -18.31 -27.68
C LEU A 25 24.35 -17.04 -28.16
N GLN A 26 24.65 -16.88 -29.45
CA GLN A 26 25.24 -15.65 -30.01
C GLN A 26 24.32 -14.43 -29.88
N GLU A 27 23.00 -14.60 -29.96
CA GLU A 27 22.04 -13.50 -29.73
C GLU A 27 22.03 -13.00 -28.27
N LYS A 28 22.47 -13.83 -27.32
CA LYS A 28 22.47 -13.49 -25.88
C LYS A 28 23.86 -13.24 -25.29
N VAL A 29 24.91 -13.69 -25.96
CA VAL A 29 26.29 -13.57 -25.51
C VAL A 29 26.98 -12.49 -26.31
N ASN A 30 27.45 -11.44 -25.62
CA ASN A 30 28.16 -10.35 -26.25
C ASN A 30 29.40 -10.91 -26.99
N MET A 31 29.39 -10.77 -28.33
CA MET A 31 30.39 -11.32 -29.26
C MET A 31 31.83 -10.93 -28.90
N LEU A 32 31.99 -9.81 -28.20
CA LEU A 32 33.27 -9.33 -27.68
C LEU A 32 33.83 -10.28 -26.60
N TYR A 33 32.99 -10.80 -25.70
CA TYR A 33 33.40 -11.79 -24.70
C TYR A 33 33.76 -13.15 -25.31
N VAL A 34 33.10 -13.53 -26.42
CA VAL A 34 33.43 -14.75 -27.16
C VAL A 34 34.81 -14.62 -27.79
N ALA A 35 35.10 -13.48 -28.43
CA ALA A 35 36.41 -13.19 -29.01
C ALA A 35 37.53 -13.17 -27.96
N ILE A 36 37.30 -12.52 -26.80
CA ILE A 36 38.26 -12.50 -25.69
C ILE A 36 38.51 -13.93 -25.15
N SER A 37 37.46 -14.75 -25.02
CA SER A 37 37.58 -16.12 -24.53
C SER A 37 38.44 -16.99 -25.46
N ILE A 38 38.28 -16.85 -26.78
CA ILE A 38 39.09 -17.57 -27.77
C ILE A 38 40.56 -17.15 -27.67
N LEU A 39 40.85 -15.85 -27.54
CA LEU A 39 42.22 -15.34 -27.39
C LEU A 39 42.90 -15.89 -26.14
N VAL A 40 42.17 -15.96 -25.02
CA VAL A 40 42.69 -16.53 -23.77
C VAL A 40 42.99 -18.02 -23.91
N VAL A 41 42.11 -18.79 -24.58
CA VAL A 41 42.35 -20.23 -24.82
C VAL A 41 43.58 -20.46 -25.70
N VAL A 42 43.77 -19.65 -26.74
CA VAL A 42 44.96 -19.72 -27.61
C VAL A 42 46.24 -19.37 -26.82
N ALA A 43 46.20 -18.34 -25.98
CA ALA A 43 47.34 -17.95 -25.14
C ALA A 43 47.68 -19.02 -24.09
N ILE A 44 46.67 -19.66 -23.47
CA ILE A 44 46.89 -20.79 -22.56
C ILE A 44 47.49 -21.98 -23.30
N GLY A 45 47.01 -22.29 -24.51
CA GLY A 45 47.58 -23.34 -25.37
C GLY A 45 49.05 -23.08 -25.71
N ALA A 46 49.40 -21.82 -26.01
CA ALA A 46 50.77 -21.40 -26.27
C ALA A 46 51.66 -21.51 -25.03
N LEU A 47 51.15 -21.17 -23.83
CA LEU A 47 51.86 -21.38 -22.56
C LEU A 47 52.13 -22.86 -22.30
N ILE A 48 51.11 -23.71 -22.44
CA ILE A 48 51.26 -25.16 -22.24
C ILE A 48 52.26 -25.72 -23.25
N GLY A 49 52.18 -25.33 -24.53
CA GLY A 49 53.13 -25.75 -25.56
C GLY A 49 54.57 -25.31 -25.27
N SER A 50 54.76 -24.13 -24.68
CA SER A 50 56.09 -23.62 -24.29
C SER A 50 56.75 -24.44 -23.18
N CYS A 51 55.96 -25.14 -22.34
CA CYS A 51 56.50 -26.04 -21.31
C CYS A 51 57.14 -27.31 -21.90
N TRP A 52 56.79 -27.69 -23.13
CA TRP A 52 57.28 -28.89 -23.81
C TRP A 52 58.43 -28.60 -24.80
N MET A 53 58.85 -27.34 -24.94
CA MET A 53 59.94 -26.95 -25.82
C MET A 53 61.32 -27.32 -25.24
N PRO A 54 62.25 -27.87 -26.04
CA PRO A 54 63.62 -28.17 -25.61
C PRO A 54 64.42 -26.90 -25.25
N GLU A 55 65.42 -27.04 -24.39
CA GLU A 55 66.28 -25.92 -23.92
C GLU A 55 67.03 -25.19 -25.05
N SER A 56 67.18 -25.81 -26.22
CA SER A 56 67.77 -25.18 -27.41
C SER A 56 66.95 -24.03 -28.01
N TYR A 57 65.69 -23.83 -27.57
CA TYR A 57 64.77 -22.79 -28.05
C TYR A 57 64.40 -21.74 -26.99
N ASN A 58 65.27 -21.50 -26.00
CA ASN A 58 64.99 -20.62 -24.86
C ASN A 58 64.57 -19.18 -25.24
N ASP A 59 65.13 -18.59 -26.30
CA ASP A 59 64.73 -17.24 -26.74
C ASP A 59 63.29 -17.21 -27.26
N VAL A 60 62.91 -18.22 -28.05
CA VAL A 60 61.54 -18.38 -28.58
C VAL A 60 60.56 -18.67 -27.44
N LYS A 61 60.96 -19.50 -26.46
CA LYS A 61 60.18 -19.81 -25.26
C LYS A 61 59.86 -18.54 -24.45
N ASN A 62 60.85 -17.67 -24.23
CA ASN A 62 60.65 -16.42 -23.48
C ASN A 62 59.70 -15.46 -24.21
N ILE A 63 59.79 -15.37 -25.55
CA ILE A 63 58.87 -14.57 -26.36
C ILE A 63 57.44 -15.11 -26.27
N VAL A 64 57.25 -16.43 -26.40
CA VAL A 64 55.92 -17.07 -26.33
C VAL A 64 55.29 -16.89 -24.95
N VAL A 65 56.06 -17.06 -23.88
CA VAL A 65 55.58 -16.84 -22.50
C VAL A 65 55.22 -15.37 -22.28
N GLY A 66 56.07 -14.43 -22.72
CA GLY A 66 55.81 -12.99 -22.58
C GLY A 66 54.56 -12.54 -23.33
N LEU A 67 54.37 -13.00 -24.57
CA LEU A 67 53.19 -12.69 -25.37
C LEU A 67 51.92 -13.30 -24.78
N SER A 68 51.98 -14.57 -24.37
CA SER A 68 50.80 -15.27 -23.85
C SER A 68 50.36 -14.71 -22.49
N THR A 69 51.31 -14.41 -21.60
CA THR A 69 51.01 -13.74 -20.32
C THR A 69 50.48 -12.33 -20.53
N GLY A 70 51.02 -11.56 -21.49
CA GLY A 70 50.50 -10.25 -21.89
C GLY A 70 49.05 -10.30 -22.41
N ILE A 71 48.73 -11.28 -23.26
CA ILE A 71 47.37 -11.47 -23.79
C ILE A 71 46.41 -11.84 -22.66
N ILE A 72 46.79 -12.77 -21.78
CA ILE A 72 45.93 -13.21 -20.65
C ILE A 72 45.69 -12.06 -19.66
N THR A 73 46.75 -11.35 -19.26
CA THR A 73 46.63 -10.23 -18.31
C THR A 73 45.80 -9.09 -18.89
N SER A 74 46.01 -8.71 -20.15
CA SER A 74 45.21 -7.68 -20.82
C SER A 74 43.74 -8.10 -20.95
N ALA A 75 43.46 -9.33 -21.37
CA ALA A 75 42.11 -9.87 -21.46
C ALA A 75 41.38 -9.86 -20.10
N LEU A 76 42.06 -10.27 -19.03
CA LEU A 76 41.51 -10.25 -17.67
C LEU A 76 41.19 -8.84 -17.20
N VAL A 77 42.10 -7.87 -17.41
CA VAL A 77 41.87 -6.47 -17.04
C VAL A 77 40.70 -5.86 -17.84
N THR A 78 40.63 -6.10 -19.15
CA THR A 78 39.53 -5.61 -19.99
C THR A 78 38.18 -6.16 -19.54
N VAL A 79 38.07 -7.49 -19.33
CA VAL A 79 36.83 -8.13 -18.85
C VAL A 79 36.42 -7.60 -17.49
N TYR A 80 37.39 -7.36 -16.60
CA TYR A 80 37.14 -6.82 -15.27
C TYR A 80 36.58 -5.39 -15.33
N ILE A 81 37.21 -4.51 -16.12
CA ILE A 81 36.75 -3.12 -16.31
C ILE A 81 35.36 -3.09 -16.96
N GLU A 82 35.12 -3.88 -18.00
CA GLU A 82 33.82 -3.95 -18.65
C GLU A 82 32.72 -4.42 -17.69
N ASN A 83 32.99 -5.40 -16.83
CA ASN A 83 32.02 -5.86 -15.84
C ASN A 83 31.72 -4.78 -14.78
N ILE A 84 32.74 -4.05 -14.31
CA ILE A 84 32.54 -2.91 -13.41
C ILE A 84 31.70 -1.83 -14.11
N ASN A 85 32.07 -1.46 -15.34
CA ASN A 85 31.35 -0.45 -16.11
C ASN A 85 29.90 -0.86 -16.38
N ALA A 86 29.65 -2.11 -16.75
CA ALA A 86 28.30 -2.63 -16.96
C ALA A 86 27.47 -2.60 -15.66
N ARG A 87 28.07 -2.95 -14.52
CA ARG A 87 27.42 -2.85 -13.20
C ARG A 87 27.12 -1.39 -12.84
N MET A 88 28.06 -0.47 -13.07
CA MET A 88 27.89 0.95 -12.82
C MET A 88 26.81 1.55 -13.71
N ASP A 89 26.81 1.23 -15.01
CA ASP A 89 25.82 1.69 -15.97
C ASP A 89 24.42 1.17 -15.61
N LYS A 90 24.29 -0.11 -15.24
CA LYS A 90 23.02 -0.66 -14.73
C LYS A 90 22.53 0.08 -13.49
N LYS A 91 23.41 0.36 -12.52
CA LYS A 91 23.05 1.13 -11.31
C LYS A 91 22.64 2.57 -11.67
N ARG A 92 23.35 3.22 -12.59
CA ARG A 92 23.05 4.57 -13.07
C ARG A 92 21.69 4.62 -13.73
N LYS A 93 21.38 3.68 -14.63
CA LYS A 93 20.08 3.57 -15.31
C LYS A 93 18.93 3.37 -14.33
N VAL A 94 19.09 2.47 -13.35
CA VAL A 94 18.08 2.28 -12.29
C VAL A 94 17.87 3.54 -11.47
N ARG A 95 18.94 4.21 -11.04
CA ARG A 95 18.85 5.47 -10.28
C ARG A 95 18.18 6.57 -11.09
N TYR A 96 18.49 6.67 -12.39
CA TYR A 96 17.92 7.67 -13.28
C TYR A 96 16.42 7.40 -13.54
N LYS A 97 16.03 6.13 -13.76
CA LYS A 97 14.62 5.70 -13.83
C LYS A 97 13.86 6.13 -12.58
N GLN A 98 14.41 5.87 -11.40
CA GLN A 98 13.81 6.27 -10.12
C GLN A 98 13.71 7.79 -9.99
N MET A 99 14.77 8.53 -10.33
CA MET A 99 14.77 10.00 -10.22
C MET A 99 13.67 10.64 -11.08
N LEU A 100 13.44 10.13 -12.29
CA LEU A 100 12.44 10.67 -13.20
C LEU A 100 11.01 10.18 -12.91
N LEU A 101 10.84 8.91 -12.53
CA LEU A 101 9.50 8.35 -12.34
C LEU A 101 8.98 8.47 -10.90
N ASN A 102 9.84 8.64 -9.89
CA ASN A 102 9.39 8.77 -8.50
C ASN A 102 8.42 9.94 -8.28
N PRO A 103 8.62 11.15 -8.84
CA PRO A 103 7.63 12.21 -8.73
C PRO A 103 6.24 11.78 -9.21
N LEU A 104 6.16 11.12 -10.38
CA LEU A 104 4.91 10.58 -10.89
C LEU A 104 4.34 9.50 -9.97
N TYR A 105 5.16 8.58 -9.45
CA TYR A 105 4.70 7.55 -8.52
C TYR A 105 4.10 8.13 -7.24
N MET A 106 4.72 9.18 -6.68
CA MET A 106 4.21 9.87 -5.49
C MET A 106 2.88 10.57 -5.77
N SER A 107 2.74 11.21 -6.92
CA SER A 107 1.47 11.84 -7.33
C SER A 107 0.38 10.80 -7.56
N ILE A 108 0.71 9.66 -8.19
CA ILE A 108 -0.20 8.53 -8.34
C ILE A 108 -0.66 7.99 -6.99
N ASP A 109 0.27 7.77 -6.06
CA ASP A 109 -0.03 7.26 -4.72
C ASP A 109 -1.02 8.17 -3.97
N ARG A 110 -0.81 9.48 -4.02
CA ARG A 110 -1.70 10.47 -3.38
C ARG A 110 -3.10 10.47 -3.98
N LEU A 111 -3.21 10.55 -5.31
CA LEU A 111 -4.52 10.56 -5.95
C LEU A 111 -5.23 9.21 -5.80
N TYR A 112 -4.49 8.11 -5.89
CA TYR A 112 -5.00 6.75 -5.69
C TYR A 112 -5.72 6.64 -4.35
N LYS A 113 -5.04 7.02 -3.26
CA LYS A 113 -5.60 7.01 -1.90
C LYS A 113 -6.94 7.74 -1.84
N ARG A 114 -6.99 8.96 -2.38
CA ARG A 114 -8.19 9.79 -2.30
C ARG A 114 -9.30 9.27 -3.19
N LEU A 115 -8.99 8.82 -4.41
CA LEU A 115 -9.98 8.22 -5.32
C LEU A 115 -10.59 6.95 -4.71
N ILE A 116 -9.75 6.01 -4.29
CA ILE A 116 -10.21 4.72 -3.77
C ILE A 116 -10.97 4.87 -2.46
N LEU A 117 -10.53 5.76 -1.57
CA LEU A 117 -11.25 6.06 -0.34
C LEU A 117 -12.64 6.64 -0.67
N ASN A 118 -12.70 7.73 -1.44
CA ASN A 118 -13.97 8.39 -1.75
C ASN A 118 -14.94 7.50 -2.53
N ILE A 119 -14.45 6.74 -3.52
CA ILE A 119 -15.26 5.79 -4.29
C ILE A 119 -15.83 4.72 -3.37
N ASN A 120 -15.01 4.10 -2.54
CA ASN A 120 -15.49 3.01 -1.69
C ASN A 120 -16.35 3.50 -0.53
N GLU A 121 -16.08 4.66 0.06
CA GLU A 121 -16.98 5.26 1.06
C GLU A 121 -18.38 5.48 0.49
N TYR A 122 -18.47 6.06 -0.71
CA TYR A 122 -19.73 6.21 -1.41
C TYR A 122 -20.41 4.85 -1.64
N ARG A 123 -19.65 3.86 -2.11
CA ARG A 123 -20.16 2.51 -2.34
C ARG A 123 -20.69 1.85 -1.07
N VAL A 124 -20.00 1.97 0.06
CA VAL A 124 -20.44 1.43 1.36
C VAL A 124 -21.74 2.09 1.80
N ARG A 125 -21.82 3.42 1.73
CA ARG A 125 -23.01 4.19 2.17
C ARG A 125 -24.24 3.98 1.29
N GLU A 126 -24.03 3.62 0.02
CA GLU A 126 -25.09 3.22 -0.91
C GLU A 126 -25.21 1.69 -1.03
N GLU A 127 -24.65 0.94 -0.07
CA GLU A 127 -24.81 -0.51 0.11
C GLU A 127 -24.37 -1.39 -1.08
N TYR A 128 -23.42 -0.90 -1.89
CA TYR A 128 -22.80 -1.72 -2.93
C TYR A 128 -21.92 -2.81 -2.33
N VAL A 129 -21.96 -4.01 -2.92
CA VAL A 129 -21.17 -5.15 -2.47
C VAL A 129 -19.68 -5.00 -2.86
N GLY A 130 -18.81 -5.12 -1.86
CA GLY A 130 -17.36 -5.24 -2.03
C GLY A 130 -16.61 -3.94 -2.33
N TYR A 131 -15.28 -4.01 -2.27
CA TYR A 131 -14.38 -2.87 -2.44
C TYR A 131 -13.70 -2.85 -3.81
N TYR A 132 -13.53 -1.67 -4.39
CA TYR A 132 -12.65 -1.45 -5.53
C TYR A 132 -11.24 -1.12 -5.07
N PHE A 133 -10.30 -2.01 -5.36
CA PHE A 133 -8.87 -1.79 -5.18
C PHE A 133 -8.14 -2.06 -6.49
N LEU A 134 -7.18 -1.20 -6.83
CA LEU A 134 -6.36 -1.37 -8.03
C LEU A 134 -5.08 -2.19 -7.71
N PRO A 135 -4.48 -2.87 -8.70
CA PRO A 135 -4.92 -2.97 -10.10
C PRO A 135 -6.02 -4.01 -10.32
N ILE A 136 -6.97 -3.70 -11.21
CA ILE A 136 -8.06 -4.59 -11.63
C ILE A 136 -7.80 -5.03 -13.08
N LYS A 137 -7.98 -6.33 -13.34
CA LYS A 137 -7.79 -6.92 -14.68
C LYS A 137 -8.87 -6.48 -15.65
N GLU A 138 -10.13 -6.52 -15.22
CA GLU A 138 -11.30 -6.18 -16.02
C GLU A 138 -11.89 -4.85 -15.54
N THR A 139 -11.82 -3.82 -16.38
CA THR A 139 -12.27 -2.47 -16.02
C THR A 139 -13.75 -2.21 -16.34
N LYS A 140 -14.49 -3.25 -16.72
CA LYS A 140 -15.89 -3.15 -17.14
C LYS A 140 -16.78 -2.69 -16.00
N GLU A 141 -16.71 -3.36 -14.84
CA GLU A 141 -17.50 -3.01 -13.65
C GLU A 141 -17.24 -1.57 -13.18
N ILE A 142 -15.97 -1.15 -13.16
CA ILE A 142 -15.60 0.23 -12.82
C ILE A 142 -16.23 1.22 -13.80
N SER A 143 -16.22 0.90 -15.09
CA SER A 143 -16.77 1.78 -16.11
C SER A 143 -18.29 1.87 -16.01
N GLU A 144 -18.97 0.73 -15.80
CA GLU A 144 -20.42 0.69 -15.55
C GLU A 144 -20.82 1.48 -14.30
N PHE A 145 -20.01 1.41 -13.24
CA PHE A 145 -20.19 2.23 -12.04
C PHE A 145 -20.06 3.73 -12.33
N PHE A 146 -19.02 4.18 -13.04
CA PHE A 146 -18.89 5.60 -13.38
C PHE A 146 -19.96 6.08 -14.38
N ASP A 147 -20.38 5.22 -15.30
CA ASP A 147 -21.47 5.52 -16.22
C ASP A 147 -22.81 5.67 -15.49
N SER A 148 -23.07 4.83 -14.48
CA SER A 148 -24.27 4.96 -13.64
C SER A 148 -24.30 6.29 -12.89
N LEU A 149 -23.16 6.71 -12.31
CA LEU A 149 -23.00 8.01 -11.66
C LEU A 149 -23.26 9.17 -12.63
N ARG A 150 -22.69 9.12 -13.84
CA ARG A 150 -22.82 10.20 -14.84
C ARG A 150 -24.26 10.43 -15.30
N ASN A 151 -25.10 9.40 -15.23
CA ASN A 151 -26.50 9.44 -15.65
C ASN A 151 -27.44 10.03 -14.59
N ILE A 152 -26.93 10.31 -13.38
CA ILE A 152 -27.73 10.88 -12.30
C ILE A 152 -28.02 12.35 -12.58
N ASP A 153 -29.28 12.73 -12.33
CA ASP A 153 -29.74 14.11 -12.41
C ASP A 153 -29.54 14.77 -11.04
N PHE A 154 -28.46 15.55 -10.90
CA PHE A 154 -28.05 16.15 -9.63
C PHE A 154 -29.03 17.22 -9.15
N GLU A 155 -29.85 17.79 -10.05
CA GLU A 155 -30.85 18.80 -9.72
C GLU A 155 -32.12 18.19 -9.09
N LYS A 156 -32.33 16.88 -9.26
CA LYS A 156 -33.51 16.15 -8.74
C LYS A 156 -33.25 15.37 -7.45
N ILE A 157 -32.09 15.54 -6.83
CA ILE A 157 -31.77 14.86 -5.57
C ILE A 157 -32.45 15.60 -4.43
N GLU A 158 -33.57 15.05 -3.93
CA GLU A 158 -34.30 15.59 -2.78
C GLU A 158 -33.73 15.10 -1.44
N ASP A 159 -33.06 13.94 -1.43
CA ASP A 159 -32.47 13.34 -0.23
C ASP A 159 -31.13 14.03 0.13
N GLU A 160 -31.12 14.74 1.25
CA GLU A 160 -29.94 15.44 1.78
C GLU A 160 -28.76 14.49 2.08
N LYS A 161 -29.02 13.27 2.57
CA LYS A 161 -27.97 12.27 2.84
C LYS A 161 -27.32 11.85 1.54
N LYS A 162 -28.14 11.61 0.50
CA LYS A 162 -27.66 11.22 -0.82
C LYS A 162 -26.86 12.33 -1.51
N ASP A 163 -27.34 13.58 -1.47
CA ASP A 163 -26.59 14.74 -1.99
C ASP A 163 -25.25 14.92 -1.26
N LYS A 164 -25.21 14.73 0.06
CA LYS A 164 -23.97 14.75 0.85
C LYS A 164 -23.00 13.64 0.43
N ASN A 165 -23.48 12.41 0.24
CA ASN A 165 -22.66 11.29 -0.22
C ASN A 165 -22.00 11.58 -1.57
N PHE A 166 -22.74 12.17 -2.52
CA PHE A 166 -22.18 12.57 -3.82
C PHE A 166 -21.15 13.70 -3.71
N LYS A 167 -21.41 14.71 -2.89
CA LYS A 167 -20.45 15.79 -2.63
C LYS A 167 -19.15 15.23 -2.05
N ASN A 168 -19.23 14.32 -1.09
CA ASN A 168 -18.08 13.65 -0.50
C ASN A 168 -17.32 12.81 -1.53
N LEU A 169 -18.01 12.07 -2.41
CA LEU A 169 -17.40 11.30 -3.49
C LEU A 169 -16.49 12.19 -4.35
N MET A 170 -16.99 13.37 -4.75
CA MET A 170 -16.26 14.30 -5.62
C MET A 170 -15.29 15.23 -4.89
N ASP A 171 -15.21 15.17 -3.55
CA ASP A 171 -14.34 16.03 -2.74
C ASP A 171 -12.88 15.57 -2.81
N ILE A 172 -12.32 15.73 -4.01
CA ILE A 172 -10.94 15.44 -4.36
C ILE A 172 -10.30 16.73 -4.85
N PRO A 173 -9.31 17.26 -4.12
CA PRO A 173 -8.63 18.49 -4.51
C PRO A 173 -8.03 18.40 -5.93
N MET A 174 -8.35 19.41 -6.75
CA MET A 174 -7.89 19.50 -8.16
C MET A 174 -6.36 19.47 -8.30
N ILE A 175 -5.62 19.88 -7.26
CA ILE A 175 -4.16 19.83 -7.22
C ILE A 175 -3.62 18.41 -7.47
N TYR A 176 -4.27 17.36 -6.95
CA TYR A 176 -3.80 15.98 -7.12
C TYR A 176 -3.89 15.52 -8.59
N TYR A 177 -4.93 15.95 -9.30
CA TYR A 177 -5.08 15.70 -10.72
C TYR A 177 -3.99 16.40 -11.53
N ASN A 178 -3.79 17.70 -11.26
CA ASN A 178 -2.78 18.51 -11.92
C ASN A 178 -1.36 17.97 -11.70
N GLU A 179 -1.04 17.53 -10.48
CA GLU A 179 0.26 16.92 -10.15
C GLU A 179 0.56 15.76 -11.09
N ILE A 180 -0.36 14.80 -11.24
CA ILE A 180 -0.16 13.65 -12.13
C ILE A 180 -0.02 14.08 -13.59
N LEU A 181 -0.92 14.93 -14.08
CA LEU A 181 -0.92 15.37 -15.48
C LEU A 181 0.38 16.11 -15.82
N SER A 182 0.85 16.97 -14.93
CA SER A 182 2.11 17.72 -15.07
C SER A 182 3.33 16.79 -15.03
N GLN A 183 3.40 15.89 -14.04
CA GLN A 183 4.51 14.95 -13.92
C GLN A 183 4.59 14.03 -15.14
N TYR A 184 3.45 13.50 -15.60
CA TYR A 184 3.40 12.61 -16.74
C TYR A 184 3.82 13.32 -18.04
N LYS A 185 3.34 14.54 -18.29
CA LYS A 185 3.74 15.35 -19.45
C LYS A 185 5.22 15.72 -19.44
N GLY A 186 5.82 15.83 -18.26
CA GLY A 186 7.25 16.13 -18.09
C GLY A 186 8.20 14.96 -18.37
N ILE A 187 7.69 13.75 -18.61
CA ILE A 187 8.54 12.57 -18.82
C ILE A 187 9.11 12.55 -20.26
N PRO A 188 10.44 12.53 -20.43
CA PRO A 188 11.07 12.43 -21.75
C PRO A 188 11.08 10.98 -22.26
N PHE A 189 9.92 10.45 -22.64
CA PHE A 189 9.75 9.05 -23.00
C PHE A 189 10.70 8.57 -24.12
N GLU A 190 10.95 9.39 -25.14
CA GLU A 190 11.85 9.08 -26.24
C GLU A 190 13.28 8.83 -25.75
N SER A 191 13.79 9.74 -24.92
CA SER A 191 15.14 9.62 -24.35
C SER A 191 15.25 8.38 -23.46
N LEU A 192 14.22 8.08 -22.67
CA LEU A 192 14.21 6.92 -21.78
C LEU A 192 14.30 5.58 -22.52
N VAL A 193 13.64 5.46 -23.68
CA VAL A 193 13.75 4.25 -24.52
C VAL A 193 15.10 4.18 -25.22
N LEU A 194 15.55 5.29 -25.82
CA LEU A 194 16.83 5.35 -26.52
C LEU A 194 17.99 4.93 -25.62
N ASP A 195 17.97 5.39 -24.37
CA ASP A 195 18.99 5.05 -23.37
C ASP A 195 18.78 3.67 -22.71
N ASN A 196 17.79 2.89 -23.17
CA ASN A 196 17.40 1.58 -22.60
C ASN A 196 17.12 1.65 -21.08
N ILE A 197 16.54 2.75 -20.61
CA ILE A 197 16.16 2.97 -19.20
C ILE A 197 14.79 2.35 -18.93
N ILE A 198 13.87 2.48 -19.89
CA ILE A 198 12.59 1.75 -19.93
C ILE A 198 12.59 0.79 -21.13
N SER A 199 11.79 -0.28 -21.04
CA SER A 199 11.61 -1.19 -22.18
C SER A 199 10.73 -0.58 -23.26
N GLN A 200 10.82 -1.11 -24.48
CA GLN A 200 9.92 -0.74 -25.57
C GLN A 200 8.45 -1.01 -25.22
N GLU A 201 8.18 -2.11 -24.51
CA GLU A 201 6.84 -2.45 -24.01
C GLU A 201 6.33 -1.42 -23.00
N GLU A 202 7.18 -0.99 -22.04
CA GLU A 202 6.84 0.06 -21.07
C GLU A 202 6.52 1.39 -21.79
N TYR A 203 7.29 1.73 -22.83
CA TYR A 203 7.08 2.93 -23.63
C TYR A 203 5.78 2.92 -24.41
N GLU A 204 5.50 1.86 -25.15
CA GLU A 204 4.25 1.73 -25.91
C GLU A 204 3.04 1.71 -24.97
N ALA A 205 3.20 1.08 -23.81
CA ALA A 205 2.18 1.06 -22.79
C ALA A 205 1.93 2.46 -22.18
N MET A 206 2.91 3.36 -22.16
CA MET A 206 2.73 4.71 -21.61
C MET A 206 2.38 5.74 -22.68
N LYS A 207 3.19 5.90 -23.73
CA LYS A 207 3.15 7.07 -24.63
C LYS A 207 1.84 7.24 -25.42
N HIS A 208 1.23 6.15 -25.89
CA HIS A 208 0.04 6.20 -26.75
C HIS A 208 -1.26 6.09 -25.97
N PHE A 209 -1.29 6.62 -24.75
CA PHE A 209 -2.44 6.46 -23.89
C PHE A 209 -3.32 7.71 -23.88
N ASP A 210 -4.26 7.73 -24.84
CA ASP A 210 -5.11 8.88 -25.13
C ASP A 210 -5.96 9.37 -23.96
N ILE A 211 -6.23 8.50 -22.97
CA ILE A 211 -7.00 8.89 -21.79
C ILE A 211 -6.35 10.04 -21.03
N VAL A 212 -5.02 10.17 -21.05
CA VAL A 212 -4.33 11.22 -20.29
C VAL A 212 -4.59 12.59 -20.92
N ASN A 213 -4.61 12.64 -22.26
CA ASN A 213 -4.94 13.85 -23.00
C ASN A 213 -6.40 14.26 -22.73
N GLU A 214 -7.30 13.28 -22.69
CA GLU A 214 -8.70 13.52 -22.35
C GLU A 214 -8.86 14.00 -20.89
N CYS A 215 -8.18 13.38 -19.93
CA CYS A 215 -8.15 13.84 -18.55
C CYS A 215 -7.60 15.27 -18.43
N ALA A 216 -6.57 15.64 -19.20
CA ALA A 216 -6.04 17.00 -19.22
C ALA A 216 -7.09 18.01 -19.72
N ARG A 217 -7.82 17.66 -20.79
CA ARG A 217 -8.92 18.48 -21.31
C ARG A 217 -10.03 18.65 -20.28
N LEU A 218 -10.48 17.57 -19.65
CA LEU A 218 -11.52 17.59 -18.61
C LEU A 218 -11.08 18.40 -17.39
N PHE A 219 -9.83 18.23 -16.95
CA PHE A 219 -9.24 19.00 -15.86
C PHE A 219 -9.27 20.51 -16.13
N GLU A 220 -8.92 20.94 -17.34
CA GLU A 220 -8.98 22.35 -17.72
C GLU A 220 -10.42 22.89 -17.69
N LEU A 221 -11.39 22.11 -18.17
CA LEU A 221 -12.80 22.50 -18.14
C LEU A 221 -13.30 22.72 -16.72
N VAL A 222 -13.04 21.76 -15.83
CA VAL A 222 -13.42 21.85 -14.41
C VAL A 222 -12.69 23.02 -13.73
N SER A 223 -11.41 23.22 -14.02
CA SER A 223 -10.61 24.28 -13.38
C SER A 223 -11.03 25.70 -13.78
N ARG A 224 -11.64 25.88 -14.96
CA ARG A 224 -12.16 27.20 -15.38
C ARG A 224 -13.40 27.62 -14.61
N GLY A 225 -14.16 26.68 -14.05
CA GLY A 225 -15.33 26.96 -13.20
C GLY A 225 -16.49 27.68 -13.92
N GLN A 226 -16.58 27.55 -15.25
CA GLN A 226 -17.58 28.21 -16.10
C GLN A 226 -18.58 27.19 -16.67
N MET A 227 -19.11 26.32 -15.81
CA MET A 227 -20.02 25.25 -16.21
C MET A 227 -21.27 25.30 -15.34
N GLU A 228 -22.40 24.89 -15.89
CA GLU A 228 -23.59 24.61 -15.09
C GLU A 228 -23.29 23.46 -14.13
N ARG A 229 -23.97 23.46 -12.97
CA ARG A 229 -23.71 22.51 -11.88
C ARG A 229 -23.78 21.05 -12.34
N GLN A 230 -24.75 20.72 -13.18
CA GLN A 230 -24.94 19.37 -13.73
C GLN A 230 -23.81 18.96 -14.69
N ASP A 231 -23.33 19.87 -15.52
CA ASP A 231 -22.24 19.60 -16.45
C ASP A 231 -20.89 19.54 -15.73
N GLU A 232 -20.67 20.37 -14.72
CA GLU A 232 -19.50 20.30 -13.84
C GLU A 232 -19.42 18.94 -13.14
N TYR A 233 -20.55 18.46 -12.61
CA TYR A 233 -20.67 17.13 -12.01
C TYR A 233 -20.25 16.03 -12.99
N ARG A 234 -20.88 15.98 -14.17
CA ARG A 234 -20.59 14.96 -15.19
C ARG A 234 -19.12 14.97 -15.61
N THR A 235 -18.55 16.17 -15.75
CA THR A 235 -17.14 16.36 -16.13
C THR A 235 -16.20 15.89 -15.04
N LYS A 236 -16.49 16.16 -13.75
CA LYS A 236 -15.72 15.64 -12.61
C LYS A 236 -15.76 14.13 -12.51
N ILE A 237 -16.93 13.51 -12.68
CA ILE A 237 -17.09 12.05 -12.69
C ILE A 237 -16.29 11.43 -13.85
N GLN A 238 -16.33 12.04 -15.04
CA GLN A 238 -15.55 11.57 -16.18
C GLN A 238 -14.03 11.73 -15.94
N LEU A 239 -13.59 12.81 -15.31
CA LEU A 239 -12.20 13.01 -14.91
C LEU A 239 -11.75 11.96 -13.88
N MET A 240 -12.57 11.71 -12.85
CA MET A 240 -12.31 10.65 -11.86
C MET A 240 -12.17 9.29 -12.55
N HIS A 241 -13.11 8.93 -13.42
CA HIS A 241 -13.07 7.68 -14.17
C HIS A 241 -11.78 7.54 -14.99
N GLY A 242 -11.46 8.54 -15.81
CA GLY A 242 -10.26 8.51 -16.65
C GLY A 242 -8.97 8.38 -15.81
N MET A 243 -8.90 9.05 -14.67
CA MET A 243 -7.73 8.99 -13.78
C MET A 243 -7.64 7.66 -13.03
N THR A 244 -8.77 7.06 -12.63
CA THR A 244 -8.80 5.70 -12.05
C THR A 244 -8.27 4.69 -13.07
N ILE A 245 -8.69 4.78 -14.33
CA ILE A 245 -8.21 3.90 -15.40
C ILE A 245 -6.73 4.13 -15.69
N PHE A 246 -6.27 5.39 -15.67
CA PHE A 246 -4.86 5.73 -15.81
C PHE A 246 -4.01 5.13 -14.69
N ILE A 247 -4.40 5.32 -13.43
CA ILE A 247 -3.69 4.75 -12.28
C ILE A 247 -3.67 3.21 -12.38
N ASN A 248 -4.79 2.58 -12.75
CA ASN A 248 -4.88 1.14 -12.93
C ASN A 248 -3.83 0.65 -13.95
N ARG A 249 -3.69 1.35 -15.08
CA ARG A 249 -2.69 1.02 -16.10
C ARG A 249 -1.27 1.22 -15.59
N MET A 250 -0.98 2.32 -14.90
CA MET A 250 0.34 2.58 -14.34
C MET A 250 0.75 1.51 -13.31
N MET A 251 -0.19 1.06 -12.47
CA MET A 251 0.04 -0.04 -11.53
C MET A 251 0.31 -1.38 -12.22
N ARG A 252 -0.28 -1.62 -13.39
CA ARG A 252 -0.01 -2.82 -14.19
C ARG A 252 1.37 -2.80 -14.88
N ILE A 253 1.91 -1.61 -15.13
CA ILE A 253 3.25 -1.44 -15.73
C ILE A 253 4.33 -1.47 -14.64
N PHE A 254 4.07 -0.85 -13.49
CA PHE A 254 5.07 -0.65 -12.45
C PHE A 254 4.69 -1.30 -11.11
N ASP A 255 5.34 -2.43 -10.81
CA ASP A 255 5.20 -3.16 -9.54
C ASP A 255 5.44 -2.30 -8.29
N GLN A 256 6.28 -1.27 -8.40
CA GLN A 256 6.59 -0.37 -7.28
C GLN A 256 5.34 0.37 -6.78
N ILE A 257 4.43 0.74 -7.69
CA ILE A 257 3.19 1.44 -7.33
C ILE A 257 2.24 0.48 -6.60
N VAL A 258 2.16 -0.78 -7.07
CA VAL A 258 1.34 -1.82 -6.44
C VAL A 258 1.77 -2.10 -4.99
N LYS A 259 3.08 -2.10 -4.73
CA LYS A 259 3.60 -2.33 -3.36
C LYS A 259 3.17 -1.24 -2.39
N SER A 260 3.17 0.03 -2.82
CA SER A 260 2.70 1.15 -2.01
C SER A 260 1.20 0.99 -1.71
N ALA A 261 0.41 0.80 -2.77
CA ALA A 261 -1.04 0.71 -2.67
C ALA A 261 -1.55 -0.45 -1.79
N LYS A 262 -0.82 -1.56 -1.68
CA LYS A 262 -1.23 -2.68 -0.80
C LYS A 262 -1.31 -2.27 0.68
N ILE A 263 -0.33 -1.51 1.16
CA ILE A 263 -0.29 -1.02 2.54
C ILE A 263 -1.50 -0.11 2.78
N ASP A 264 -1.79 0.75 1.81
CA ASP A 264 -2.90 1.68 1.90
C ASP A 264 -4.25 0.97 1.83
N ASN A 265 -4.38 -0.08 1.02
CA ASN A 265 -5.61 -0.85 0.88
C ASN A 265 -6.01 -1.56 2.17
N GLU A 266 -5.04 -2.06 2.95
CA GLU A 266 -5.33 -2.66 4.26
C GLU A 266 -5.89 -1.63 5.23
N TRP A 267 -5.29 -0.44 5.29
CA TRP A 267 -5.80 0.65 6.12
C TRP A 267 -7.18 1.14 5.66
N ILE A 268 -7.36 1.37 4.34
CA ILE A 268 -8.64 1.78 3.75
C ILE A 268 -9.72 0.75 4.06
N LYS A 269 -9.43 -0.55 3.91
CA LYS A 269 -10.39 -1.61 4.20
C LYS A 269 -10.87 -1.55 5.65
N ASN A 270 -9.96 -1.49 6.61
CA ASN A 270 -10.34 -1.43 8.03
C ASN A 270 -11.20 -0.20 8.34
N TYR A 271 -10.88 0.94 7.72
CA TYR A 271 -11.66 2.16 7.86
C TYR A 271 -13.07 2.04 7.24
N LEU A 272 -13.20 1.38 6.09
CA LEU A 272 -14.49 1.16 5.44
C LEU A 272 -15.34 0.12 6.19
N ASP A 273 -14.71 -0.91 6.76
CA ASP A 273 -15.38 -1.90 7.61
C ASP A 273 -15.99 -1.22 8.86
N ASP A 274 -15.28 -0.23 9.44
CA ASP A 274 -15.77 0.60 10.56
C ASP A 274 -16.97 1.46 10.15
N ILE A 275 -16.90 2.14 9.00
CA ILE A 275 -18.03 2.90 8.43
C ILE A 275 -19.22 1.99 8.19
N TRP A 276 -19.01 0.82 7.57
CA TRP A 276 -20.08 -0.11 7.29
C TRP A 276 -20.76 -0.56 8.59
N TYR A 277 -19.98 -0.93 9.60
CA TYR A 277 -20.54 -1.36 10.88
C TYR A 277 -21.38 -0.25 11.54
N HIS A 278 -20.82 0.95 11.66
CA HIS A 278 -21.43 2.03 12.44
C HIS A 278 -22.51 2.83 11.70
N GLU A 279 -22.40 2.99 10.37
CA GLU A 279 -23.33 3.81 9.59
C GLU A 279 -24.39 2.98 8.85
N VAL A 280 -24.09 1.73 8.47
CA VAL A 280 -24.97 0.88 7.65
C VAL A 280 -25.56 -0.24 8.48
N TYR A 281 -24.73 -1.13 9.01
CA TYR A 281 -25.17 -2.36 9.66
C TYR A 281 -26.00 -2.10 10.93
N VAL A 282 -25.57 -1.20 11.82
CA VAL A 282 -26.33 -0.85 13.03
C VAL A 282 -27.72 -0.28 12.71
N ASN A 283 -27.92 0.28 11.52
CA ASN A 283 -29.22 0.82 11.07
C ASN A 283 -30.02 -0.18 10.23
N SER A 284 -29.52 -1.40 10.03
CA SER A 284 -30.19 -2.45 9.24
C SER A 284 -31.26 -3.19 10.04
N GLU A 285 -32.27 -3.70 9.35
CA GLU A 285 -33.31 -4.55 9.95
C GLU A 285 -32.71 -5.81 10.59
N GLU A 286 -31.67 -6.37 9.98
CA GLU A 286 -30.94 -7.55 10.50
C GLU A 286 -30.33 -7.29 11.88
N TYR A 287 -29.73 -6.12 12.09
CA TYR A 287 -29.17 -5.76 13.39
C TYR A 287 -30.26 -5.62 14.45
N VAL A 288 -31.40 -5.00 14.08
CA VAL A 288 -32.55 -4.85 14.98
C VAL A 288 -33.12 -6.21 15.36
N GLU A 289 -33.29 -7.11 14.40
CA GLU A 289 -33.76 -8.48 14.63
C GLU A 289 -32.83 -9.24 15.57
N ARG A 290 -31.51 -9.22 15.32
CA ARG A 290 -30.53 -9.84 16.22
C ARG A 290 -30.57 -9.26 17.62
N CYS A 291 -30.72 -7.95 17.76
CA CYS A 291 -30.88 -7.32 19.08
C CYS A 291 -32.16 -7.76 19.78
N MET A 292 -33.26 -7.96 19.04
CA MET A 292 -34.51 -8.49 19.61
C MET A 292 -34.34 -9.94 20.07
N GLU A 293 -33.72 -10.81 19.25
CA GLU A 293 -33.42 -12.19 19.62
C GLU A 293 -32.51 -12.27 20.86
N GLU A 294 -31.47 -11.44 20.93
CA GLU A 294 -30.60 -11.35 22.10
C GLU A 294 -31.35 -10.86 23.34
N MET A 295 -32.26 -9.89 23.19
CA MET A 295 -33.11 -9.43 24.31
C MET A 295 -34.08 -10.51 24.77
N GLU A 296 -34.72 -11.24 23.85
CA GLU A 296 -35.63 -12.35 24.16
C GLU A 296 -34.89 -13.50 24.84
N SER A 297 -33.74 -13.90 24.31
CA SER A 297 -32.88 -14.93 24.91
C SER A 297 -32.42 -14.51 26.31
N ARG A 298 -32.06 -13.23 26.48
CA ARG A 298 -31.66 -12.69 27.78
C ARG A 298 -32.82 -12.62 28.76
N ALA A 299 -34.02 -12.27 28.30
CA ALA A 299 -35.24 -12.28 29.11
C ALA A 299 -35.58 -13.70 29.58
N GLN A 300 -35.54 -14.69 28.68
CA GLN A 300 -35.72 -16.11 29.01
C GLN A 300 -34.68 -16.59 30.04
N TYR A 301 -33.42 -16.20 29.86
CA TYR A 301 -32.36 -16.52 30.82
C TYR A 301 -32.64 -15.96 32.22
N TYR A 302 -33.16 -14.73 32.33
CA TYR A 302 -33.53 -14.15 33.63
C TYR A 302 -34.83 -14.72 34.21
N ASP A 303 -35.80 -15.11 33.39
CA ASP A 303 -37.01 -15.84 33.82
C ASP A 303 -36.65 -17.23 34.38
N GLU A 304 -35.64 -17.89 33.80
CA GLU A 304 -35.10 -19.18 34.28
C GLU A 304 -34.18 -19.04 35.49
N HIS A 305 -33.58 -17.85 35.69
CA HIS A 305 -32.67 -17.52 36.79
C HIS A 305 -33.12 -16.28 37.58
N PRO A 306 -34.31 -16.29 38.21
CA PRO A 306 -34.84 -15.14 38.95
C PRO A 306 -33.94 -14.73 40.14
N GLU A 307 -33.13 -15.65 40.67
CA GLU A 307 -32.11 -15.35 41.69
C GLU A 307 -31.04 -14.35 41.23
N LEU A 308 -30.81 -14.21 39.92
CA LEU A 308 -29.88 -13.24 39.34
C LEU A 308 -30.51 -11.85 39.15
N ILE A 309 -31.84 -11.75 39.21
CA ILE A 309 -32.58 -10.48 39.16
C ILE A 309 -32.43 -9.77 40.52
N ASP A 310 -32.69 -10.49 41.61
CA ASP A 310 -32.60 -9.95 42.98
C ASP A 310 -31.16 -9.63 43.40
N ALA A 311 -30.16 -10.39 42.91
CA ALA A 311 -28.75 -10.11 43.15
C ALA A 311 -28.24 -8.78 42.53
N TYR A 312 -29.02 -8.15 41.64
CA TYR A 312 -28.75 -6.82 41.09
C TYR A 312 -29.50 -5.69 41.82
N GLU A 313 -30.57 -6.01 42.57
CA GLU A 313 -31.36 -5.04 43.33
C GLU A 313 -30.98 -4.99 44.82
N GLU A 314 -30.52 -6.11 45.40
CA GLU A 314 -29.85 -6.15 46.70
C GLU A 314 -28.36 -5.81 46.54
N ASP A 315 -28.05 -4.59 46.09
CA ASP A 315 -26.70 -4.06 46.26
C ASP A 315 -26.40 -4.03 47.78
N GLU A 316 -25.39 -4.79 48.23
CA GLU A 316 -24.84 -4.64 49.58
C GLU A 316 -24.52 -3.14 49.83
N GLU A 317 -24.59 -2.67 51.08
CA GLU A 317 -24.38 -1.24 51.41
C GLU A 317 -23.07 -0.66 50.80
N GLU A 318 -22.07 -1.52 50.59
CA GLU A 318 -20.80 -1.22 49.95
C GLU A 318 -20.91 -0.95 48.43
N ASP A 319 -21.78 -1.65 47.71
CA ASP A 319 -22.02 -1.46 46.27
C ASP A 319 -22.84 -0.21 45.99
N GLN A 320 -23.77 0.15 46.90
CA GLN A 320 -24.48 1.43 46.82
C GLN A 320 -23.52 2.62 47.00
N LEU A 321 -22.56 2.49 47.92
CA LEU A 321 -21.53 3.51 48.13
C LEU A 321 -20.61 3.62 46.91
N TYR A 322 -20.22 2.49 46.31
CA TYR A 322 -19.45 2.46 45.06
C TYR A 322 -20.19 3.18 43.92
N LYS A 323 -21.47 2.85 43.69
CA LYS A 323 -22.31 3.47 42.65
C LYS A 323 -22.48 4.98 42.87
N LYS A 324 -22.69 5.43 44.11
CA LYS A 324 -22.80 6.86 44.46
C LYS A 324 -21.51 7.62 44.15
N ILE A 325 -20.36 7.07 44.54
CA ILE A 325 -19.06 7.72 44.28
C ILE A 325 -18.74 7.72 42.78
N ASN A 326 -19.00 6.61 42.07
CA ASN A 326 -18.80 6.53 40.62
C ASN A 326 -19.66 7.57 39.88
N THR A 327 -20.95 7.65 40.21
CA THR A 327 -21.87 8.63 39.62
C THR A 327 -21.40 10.06 39.89
N ALA A 328 -20.95 10.36 41.11
CA ALA A 328 -20.42 11.67 41.46
C ALA A 328 -19.11 12.02 40.74
N ILE A 329 -18.27 11.03 40.42
CA ILE A 329 -17.08 11.22 39.57
C ILE A 329 -17.52 11.62 38.15
N TRP A 330 -18.48 10.91 37.56
CA TRP A 330 -18.99 11.19 36.22
C TRP A 330 -19.67 12.57 36.12
N SER A 331 -20.37 13.00 37.19
CA SER A 331 -21.01 14.32 37.24
C SER A 331 -20.10 15.45 37.74
N CYS A 332 -18.82 15.17 38.02
CA CYS A 332 -17.87 16.12 38.63
C CYS A 332 -18.34 16.72 39.98
N ASP A 333 -19.17 16.02 40.74
CA ASP A 333 -19.73 16.48 42.03
C ASP A 333 -18.79 16.15 43.20
N VAL A 334 -17.91 17.10 43.50
CA VAL A 334 -16.91 16.99 44.57
C VAL A 334 -17.53 16.89 45.97
N GLU A 335 -18.65 17.57 46.21
CA GLU A 335 -19.24 17.67 47.56
C GLU A 335 -19.94 16.37 47.95
N THR A 336 -20.56 15.68 47.01
CA THR A 336 -21.11 14.34 47.24
C THR A 336 -20.00 13.33 47.55
N ILE A 337 -18.87 13.39 46.84
CA ILE A 337 -17.71 12.53 47.14
C ILE A 337 -17.16 12.83 48.54
N LYS A 338 -17.06 14.10 48.95
CA LYS A 338 -16.61 14.48 50.32
C LYS A 338 -17.53 13.93 51.40
N LYS A 339 -18.85 13.94 51.18
CA LYS A 339 -19.84 13.40 52.12
C LYS A 339 -19.76 11.88 52.26
N CYS A 340 -19.57 11.18 51.14
CA CYS A 340 -19.41 9.72 51.12
C CYS A 340 -18.02 9.27 51.56
N PHE A 341 -17.01 10.16 51.53
CA PHE A 341 -15.62 9.81 51.81
C PHE A 341 -15.39 9.14 53.17
N PRO A 342 -16.00 9.60 54.29
CA PRO A 342 -15.86 8.98 55.60
C PRO A 342 -16.35 7.53 55.64
N GLU A 343 -17.39 7.20 54.87
CA GLU A 343 -18.07 5.89 54.82
C GLU A 343 -17.22 4.83 54.09
N ILE A 344 -16.25 5.23 53.27
CA ILE A 344 -15.39 4.30 52.53
C ILE A 344 -14.53 3.47 53.49
N ASP A 345 -14.58 2.13 53.40
CA ASP A 345 -13.62 1.29 54.12
C ASP A 345 -12.17 1.56 53.61
N LYS A 346 -11.25 1.80 54.55
CA LYS A 346 -9.83 1.98 54.29
C LYS A 346 -9.20 0.77 53.58
N ASN A 347 -9.75 -0.44 53.79
CA ASN A 347 -9.24 -1.66 53.16
C ASN A 347 -9.85 -1.93 51.77
N ASN A 348 -10.90 -1.19 51.37
CA ASN A 348 -11.50 -1.33 50.05
C ASN A 348 -10.60 -0.70 48.97
N LYS A 349 -9.84 -1.57 48.29
CA LYS A 349 -8.94 -1.19 47.19
C LYS A 349 -9.67 -0.82 45.90
N GLY A 350 -10.94 -1.19 45.77
CA GLY A 350 -11.79 -0.90 44.61
C GLY A 350 -12.09 0.59 44.48
N ILE A 351 -12.72 1.18 45.52
CA ILE A 351 -13.04 2.61 45.57
C ILE A 351 -11.75 3.44 45.57
N GLN A 352 -10.72 3.01 46.31
CA GLN A 352 -9.41 3.65 46.31
C GLN A 352 -8.82 3.73 44.89
N SER A 353 -8.87 2.63 44.14
CA SER A 353 -8.37 2.57 42.76
C SER A 353 -9.16 3.49 41.83
N MET A 354 -10.50 3.49 41.94
CA MET A 354 -11.40 4.32 41.14
C MET A 354 -11.10 5.81 41.30
N LEU A 355 -10.85 6.29 42.52
CA LEU A 355 -10.48 7.67 42.78
C LEU A 355 -9.14 8.07 42.13
N THR A 356 -8.27 7.11 41.83
CA THR A 356 -6.98 7.34 41.14
C THR A 356 -7.06 7.26 39.61
N TRP A 357 -8.22 6.93 39.03
CA TRP A 357 -8.40 6.88 37.59
C TRP A 357 -8.31 8.25 36.94
N LYS A 358 -8.06 8.26 35.62
CA LYS A 358 -7.99 9.50 34.83
C LYS A 358 -9.32 10.26 34.86
N LEU A 359 -10.44 9.54 34.88
CA LEU A 359 -11.78 10.10 34.95
C LEU A 359 -12.01 10.89 36.25
N ALA A 360 -11.50 10.40 37.39
CA ALA A 360 -11.60 11.06 38.69
C ALA A 360 -10.61 12.25 38.86
N LYS A 361 -9.78 12.55 37.86
CA LYS A 361 -8.74 13.59 37.96
C LYS A 361 -9.32 14.97 38.28
N ASP A 362 -10.46 15.30 37.72
CA ASP A 362 -11.04 16.64 37.86
C ASP A 362 -11.66 16.86 39.23
N VAL A 363 -12.41 15.89 39.76
CA VAL A 363 -12.89 15.94 41.15
C VAL A 363 -11.75 15.91 42.16
N MET A 364 -10.70 15.14 41.87
CA MET A 364 -9.51 15.07 42.71
C MET A 364 -8.58 16.27 42.55
N LYS A 365 -8.94 17.36 41.85
CA LYS A 365 -8.21 18.65 41.94
C LYS A 365 -8.45 19.36 43.28
N ASP A 366 -9.57 19.07 43.93
CA ASP A 366 -9.93 19.64 45.22
C ASP A 366 -8.88 19.29 46.31
N LYS A 367 -8.37 20.31 46.99
CA LYS A 367 -7.30 20.16 47.98
C LYS A 367 -7.77 19.45 49.25
N GLN A 368 -9.04 19.63 49.63
CA GLN A 368 -9.61 19.02 50.82
C GLN A 368 -9.84 17.53 50.60
N LEU A 369 -10.36 17.14 49.44
CA LEU A 369 -10.56 15.74 49.07
C LEU A 369 -9.23 14.97 48.98
N ARG A 370 -8.17 15.59 48.43
CA ARG A 370 -6.81 15.01 48.46
C ARG A 370 -6.26 14.83 49.87
N ARG A 371 -6.60 15.74 50.77
CA ARG A 371 -6.20 15.66 52.18
C ARG A 371 -6.93 14.51 52.87
N MET A 372 -8.24 14.37 52.66
CA MET A 372 -9.02 13.24 53.16
C MET A 372 -8.50 11.91 52.62
N TYR A 373 -8.12 11.85 51.34
CA TYR A 373 -7.47 10.68 50.73
C TYR A 373 -6.16 10.31 51.41
N TYR A 374 -5.29 11.29 51.67
CA TYR A 374 -4.03 11.07 52.36
C TYR A 374 -4.25 10.61 53.82
N GLU A 375 -5.20 11.23 54.53
CA GLU A 375 -5.53 10.87 55.91
C GLU A 375 -6.10 9.45 56.01
N LYS A 376 -6.94 9.03 55.04
CA LYS A 376 -7.55 7.70 55.03
C LYS A 376 -6.55 6.61 54.62
N TYR A 377 -5.85 6.78 53.50
CA TYR A 377 -5.02 5.70 52.92
C TYR A 377 -3.52 5.82 53.24
N GLY A 378 -3.06 6.94 53.80
CA GLY A 378 -1.64 7.17 54.08
C GLY A 378 -0.77 7.42 52.84
N GLU A 379 -1.38 7.51 51.65
CA GLU A 379 -0.69 7.68 50.37
C GLU A 379 -1.02 9.03 49.73
N LYS A 380 0.00 9.68 49.15
CA LYS A 380 -0.23 10.88 48.36
C LYS A 380 -0.96 10.52 47.07
N TYR A 381 -2.06 11.21 46.79
CA TYR A 381 -2.82 11.05 45.56
C TYR A 381 -1.94 11.15 44.31
N LYS A 382 -2.04 10.16 43.43
CA LYS A 382 -1.45 10.15 42.08
C LYS A 382 -2.44 9.52 41.10
N VAL A 383 -2.61 10.16 39.95
CA VAL A 383 -3.42 9.61 38.85
C VAL A 383 -2.68 8.41 38.26
N LYS A 384 -3.34 7.25 38.15
CA LYS A 384 -2.81 6.09 37.45
C LYS A 384 -2.71 6.38 35.95
N LYS A 385 -1.57 6.07 35.34
CA LYS A 385 -1.42 6.06 33.88
C LYS A 385 -2.07 4.78 33.35
N GLU A 386 -3.08 4.91 32.50
CA GLU A 386 -3.60 3.76 31.76
C GLU A 386 -2.50 3.20 30.84
N LYS A 387 -2.29 1.88 30.87
CA LYS A 387 -1.61 1.20 29.76
C LYS A 387 -2.51 1.28 28.54
N ARG A 388 -1.95 1.77 27.44
CA ARG A 388 -2.65 1.91 26.16
C ARG A 388 -3.12 0.53 25.70
N TRP A 389 -4.31 0.44 25.11
CA TRP A 389 -4.92 -0.83 24.74
C TRP A 389 -4.08 -1.64 23.72
N TRP A 390 -3.27 -0.97 22.89
CA TRP A 390 -2.31 -1.62 21.98
C TRP A 390 -1.02 -2.14 22.64
N GLU A 391 -0.85 -1.98 23.96
CA GLU A 391 0.21 -2.66 24.72
C GLU A 391 -0.28 -4.01 25.29
N ARG A 392 -1.52 -4.41 24.96
CA ARG A 392 -2.14 -5.69 25.31
C ARG A 392 -2.62 -6.38 24.03
N GLY A 393 -1.68 -6.86 23.20
CA GLY A 393 -1.98 -7.58 21.96
C GLY A 393 -0.79 -7.56 21.02
#